data_AF-A0AAW0PSG9-F1
#
_entry.id   AF-A0AAW0PSG9-F1
#
_cell.length_a   1.000
_cell.length_b   1.000
_cell.length_c   1.000
_cell.angle_alpha   90.00
_cell.angle_beta   90.00
_cell.angle_gamma   90.00
#
_symmetry.space_group_name_H-M   'P 1'
#
loop_
_entity.id
_entity.type
_entity.pdbx_description
1 polymer ?
#
loop_
_entity_poly.entity_id
_entity_poly.type
_entity_poly.pdbx_seq_one_letter_code
_entity_poly.pdbx_strand_id
1 'polypeptide(L)'
;MRRGCRTEDMATSLICGRLSASLRNSGARSTLSTATKILGGSSGLLAQPPHCQQQQRALSLHEYMSIGLLKEAGISVPEGKVASSSEEAYAVAKQIGSKDLVVKAQVLAGGRGKGTFEGGLKGGVKIVYSPEEARDISSQMIVFICERRYPRREYYFAITMERSFQGPVLIGSSQGGVNIEDVAAENPDAIVKEPIDIVEGIKMEQAVRVAKKMGFPAALVNEAAENMIKLYNLFIKYDASMVEINPMVEDSSGIVMCMDAKINFDSNAAYRQDKVFEMRDWSQEDPRDRQAAKADLNYIGLDGTIGCLVNGAGLAMATMDIIKLHGGTPANFLDVGGGATAHQVTEAFKLITSDRKVQAILVNIFGGIMRCDVIAQGIIMAVRDLDLKIPIVVRLQGTRVDDAKALIAASPLKILACDDLDEAAKMVVKLSEIVSLAKQAQVDITFQLPI
;
A
#
# COMPACT_ATOMS: atom_id res chain seq x y z
N MET A 1 63.95 -10.60 -60.73
CA MET A 1 64.70 -11.87 -60.82
C MET A 1 64.00 -12.90 -59.94
N ARG A 2 63.83 -14.13 -60.44
CA ARG A 2 63.06 -15.23 -59.84
C ARG A 2 63.76 -15.88 -58.63
N ARG A 3 62.96 -16.69 -57.90
CA ARG A 3 63.28 -17.79 -56.95
C ARG A 3 63.35 -17.36 -55.48
N GLY A 4 62.83 -18.09 -54.50
CA GLY A 4 62.18 -19.40 -54.50
C GLY A 4 61.78 -19.84 -53.09
N CYS A 5 60.85 -20.79 -53.06
CA CYS A 5 60.35 -21.65 -51.99
C CYS A 5 61.28 -21.94 -50.79
N ARG A 6 60.72 -21.98 -49.56
CA ARG A 6 60.75 -23.14 -48.65
C ARG A 6 59.83 -22.96 -47.41
N THR A 7 59.07 -24.03 -47.17
CA THR A 7 58.44 -24.55 -45.94
C THR A 7 59.40 -24.55 -44.74
N GLU A 8 59.06 -24.66 -43.45
CA GLU A 8 57.91 -25.16 -42.69
C GLU A 8 58.12 -24.76 -41.20
N ASP A 9 57.07 -24.97 -40.39
CA ASP A 9 57.06 -25.29 -38.96
C ASP A 9 56.67 -24.25 -37.87
N MET A 10 55.45 -24.52 -37.39
CA MET A 10 54.94 -24.62 -36.02
C MET A 10 54.96 -23.42 -35.05
N ALA A 11 53.74 -22.95 -34.83
CA ALA A 11 53.07 -22.81 -33.53
C ALA A 11 53.78 -22.01 -32.42
N THR A 12 53.15 -20.94 -31.97
CA THR A 12 52.38 -20.92 -30.71
C THR A 12 51.61 -19.60 -30.62
N SER A 13 50.31 -19.70 -30.38
CA SER A 13 49.34 -18.61 -30.27
C SER A 13 49.46 -17.89 -28.93
N LEU A 14 49.67 -16.59 -29.00
CA LEU A 14 49.41 -15.59 -27.96
C LEU A 14 48.98 -14.36 -28.74
N ILE A 15 47.80 -13.81 -28.50
CA ILE A 15 47.53 -12.36 -28.49
C ILE A 15 46.06 -12.11 -28.12
N CYS A 16 45.94 -11.36 -27.02
CA CYS A 16 44.79 -10.62 -26.53
C CYS A 16 44.29 -9.62 -27.60
N GLY A 17 42.98 -9.57 -27.86
CA GLY A 17 42.38 -8.62 -28.81
C GLY A 17 41.17 -7.89 -28.24
N ARG A 18 41.39 -6.65 -27.77
CA ARG A 18 40.36 -5.64 -27.47
C ARG A 18 39.64 -5.22 -28.76
N LEU A 19 38.33 -4.95 -28.68
CA LEU A 19 37.60 -4.21 -29.72
C LEU A 19 37.30 -2.80 -29.21
N SER A 20 37.88 -1.81 -29.87
CA SER A 20 37.58 -0.37 -29.75
C SER A 20 37.35 0.19 -31.15
N ALA A 21 36.28 0.97 -31.34
CA ALA A 21 36.02 1.71 -32.58
C ALA A 21 36.19 3.21 -32.36
N SER A 22 36.99 3.85 -33.21
CA SER A 22 37.46 5.23 -33.12
C SER A 22 36.55 6.24 -33.82
N LEU A 23 36.44 7.44 -33.23
CA LEU A 23 35.94 8.67 -33.85
C LEU A 23 36.97 9.27 -34.83
N ARG A 24 36.49 9.86 -35.94
CA ARG A 24 37.24 10.83 -36.76
C ARG A 24 36.47 12.14 -36.87
N ASN A 25 37.20 13.23 -36.71
CA ASN A 25 36.72 14.60 -36.82
C ASN A 25 37.38 15.27 -38.04
N SER A 26 36.64 16.04 -38.81
CA SER A 26 37.17 17.04 -39.77
C SER A 26 36.11 18.10 -40.03
N GLY A 27 36.42 19.35 -39.70
CA GLY A 27 35.46 20.44 -39.62
C GLY A 27 35.16 21.19 -40.92
N ALA A 28 34.19 22.11 -40.82
CA ALA A 28 34.06 23.28 -41.66
C ALA A 28 33.37 24.40 -40.83
N ARG A 29 33.90 25.62 -40.97
CA ARG A 29 33.45 26.86 -40.33
C ARG A 29 32.19 27.42 -41.02
N SER A 30 31.55 28.31 -40.26
CA SER A 30 30.60 29.38 -40.65
C SER A 30 29.20 28.97 -41.09
N THR A 31 28.22 29.22 -40.21
CA THR A 31 27.16 30.24 -40.42
C THR A 31 26.25 30.33 -39.19
N LEU A 32 25.79 31.54 -38.91
CA LEU A 32 24.60 31.90 -38.12
C LEU A 32 24.75 32.01 -36.59
N SER A 33 25.16 33.22 -36.20
CA SER A 33 24.52 33.98 -35.12
C SER A 33 22.99 33.80 -35.15
N THR A 34 22.42 33.28 -34.06
CA THR A 34 21.10 33.61 -33.44
C THR A 34 20.69 32.45 -32.53
N ALA A 35 21.08 32.47 -31.25
CA ALA A 35 20.40 31.78 -30.14
C ALA A 35 21.19 31.96 -28.82
N THR A 36 21.25 33.18 -28.31
CA THR A 36 21.73 33.43 -26.94
C THR A 36 20.55 33.92 -26.10
N LYS A 37 19.64 32.99 -25.77
CA LYS A 37 18.59 33.21 -24.76
C LYS A 37 18.04 31.91 -24.14
N ILE A 38 18.84 30.86 -24.15
CA ILE A 38 18.59 29.62 -23.41
C ILE A 38 19.96 29.25 -22.84
N LEU A 39 20.06 29.02 -21.53
CA LEU A 39 21.30 28.87 -20.72
C LEU A 39 21.77 30.17 -20.06
N GLY A 40 20.98 30.64 -19.10
CA GLY A 40 21.45 31.48 -17.99
C GLY A 40 21.03 30.81 -16.69
N GLY A 41 21.98 30.16 -16.02
CA GLY A 41 21.76 29.56 -14.71
C GLY A 41 21.61 30.62 -13.63
N SER A 42 20.71 30.37 -12.68
CA SER A 42 20.74 30.97 -11.36
C SER A 42 20.68 29.87 -10.32
N SER A 43 21.73 29.82 -9.51
CA SER A 43 21.93 29.01 -8.32
C SER A 43 20.72 29.06 -7.39
N GLY A 44 20.26 27.89 -6.95
CA GLY A 44 19.17 27.73 -5.99
C GLY A 44 18.67 26.30 -5.85
N LEU A 45 19.53 25.30 -6.06
CA LEU A 45 19.21 23.89 -5.84
C LEU A 45 19.42 23.53 -4.36
N LEU A 46 18.50 23.98 -3.52
CA LEU A 46 18.20 23.37 -2.23
C LEU A 46 16.69 23.12 -2.17
N ALA A 47 16.17 22.40 -3.18
CA ALA A 47 14.92 21.69 -3.01
C ALA A 47 15.23 20.53 -2.06
N GLN A 48 14.78 20.64 -0.81
CA GLN A 48 14.78 19.49 0.09
C GLN A 48 14.05 18.34 -0.61
N PRO A 49 14.57 17.11 -0.57
CA PRO A 49 13.84 15.98 -1.12
C PRO A 49 12.49 15.90 -0.40
N PRO A 50 11.39 15.60 -1.11
CA PRO A 50 10.13 15.34 -0.43
C PRO A 50 10.43 14.21 0.56
N HIS A 51 10.14 14.44 1.85
CA HIS A 51 10.20 13.39 2.84
C HIS A 51 9.37 12.22 2.31
N CYS A 52 10.07 11.16 1.88
CA CYS A 52 9.45 9.93 1.40
C CYS A 52 8.90 9.23 2.64
N GLN A 53 7.74 9.69 3.11
CA GLN A 53 7.03 9.05 4.20
C GLN A 53 6.61 7.66 3.76
N GLN A 54 6.93 6.68 4.62
CA GLN A 54 6.53 5.29 4.50
C GLN A 54 5.04 5.20 4.20
N GLN A 55 4.69 4.45 3.15
CA GLN A 55 3.30 4.11 2.87
C GLN A 55 2.87 3.06 3.91
N GLN A 56 2.51 3.51 5.10
CA GLN A 56 1.87 2.67 6.11
C GLN A 56 0.39 2.55 5.77
N ARG A 57 -0.18 1.35 5.98
CA ARG A 57 -1.63 1.19 5.91
C ARG A 57 -2.25 1.95 7.08
N ALA A 58 -3.03 2.97 6.75
CA ALA A 58 -3.89 3.64 7.71
C ALA A 58 -4.83 2.61 8.36
N LEU A 59 -5.03 2.72 9.68
CA LEU A 59 -6.03 1.90 10.36
C LEU A 59 -7.40 2.22 9.74
N SER A 60 -8.13 1.19 9.35
CA SER A 60 -9.51 1.28 8.86
C SER A 60 -10.40 0.50 9.81
N LEU A 61 -11.56 1.07 10.15
CA LEU A 61 -12.54 0.40 11.00
C LEU A 61 -13.68 -0.19 10.16
N HIS A 62 -14.35 -1.19 10.72
CA HIS A 62 -15.62 -1.69 10.17
C HIS A 62 -16.68 -0.59 10.17
N GLU A 63 -17.67 -0.72 9.29
CA GLU A 63 -18.76 0.26 9.18
C GLU A 63 -19.48 0.45 10.51
N TYR A 64 -19.85 -0.64 11.21
CA TYR A 64 -20.59 -0.53 12.46
C TYR A 64 -19.82 0.24 13.55
N MET A 65 -18.48 0.13 13.57
CA MET A 65 -17.61 0.86 14.49
C MET A 65 -17.57 2.34 14.11
N SER A 66 -17.43 2.63 12.81
CA SER A 66 -17.47 4.00 12.29
C SER A 66 -18.82 4.67 12.58
N ILE A 67 -19.93 3.97 12.37
CA ILE A 67 -21.28 4.41 12.72
C ILE A 67 -21.43 4.65 14.23
N GLY A 68 -20.80 3.81 15.07
CA GLY A 68 -20.72 4.03 16.51
C GLY A 68 -20.05 5.36 16.87
N LEU A 69 -18.90 5.67 16.26
CA LEU A 69 -18.20 6.94 16.45
C LEU A 69 -19.03 8.15 15.98
N LEU A 70 -19.75 8.02 14.87
CA LEU A 70 -20.67 9.04 14.38
C LEU A 70 -21.82 9.28 15.36
N LYS A 71 -22.42 8.21 15.89
CA LYS A 71 -23.51 8.29 16.87
C LYS A 71 -23.08 8.99 18.16
N GLU A 72 -21.88 8.68 18.67
CA GLU A 72 -21.29 9.38 19.83
C GLU A 72 -21.06 10.88 19.57
N ALA A 73 -20.79 11.27 18.33
CA ALA A 73 -20.65 12.67 17.93
C ALA A 73 -22.00 13.37 17.65
N GLY A 74 -23.13 12.69 17.88
CA GLY A 74 -24.46 13.23 17.65
C GLY A 74 -24.80 13.44 16.18
N ILE A 75 -24.19 12.63 15.29
CA ILE A 75 -24.49 12.61 13.85
C ILE A 75 -25.60 11.58 13.60
N SER A 76 -26.61 11.99 12.84
CA SER A 76 -27.74 11.12 12.48
C SER A 76 -27.27 9.97 11.60
N VAL A 77 -27.52 8.74 12.05
CA VAL A 77 -27.20 7.48 11.38
C VAL A 77 -28.40 6.52 11.51
N PRO A 78 -28.56 5.53 10.60
CA PRO A 78 -29.60 4.50 10.75
C PRO A 78 -29.43 3.72 12.05
N GLU A 79 -30.53 3.42 12.74
CA GLU A 79 -30.48 2.52 13.89
C GLU A 79 -30.12 1.10 13.44
N GLY A 80 -29.12 0.50 14.08
CA GLY A 80 -28.64 -0.83 13.72
C GLY A 80 -27.71 -1.44 14.76
N LYS A 81 -27.48 -2.75 14.64
CA LYS A 81 -26.60 -3.52 15.52
C LYS A 81 -25.83 -4.57 14.75
N VAL A 82 -24.67 -4.92 15.28
CA VAL A 82 -23.84 -6.02 14.75
C VAL A 82 -24.38 -7.36 15.24
N ALA A 83 -24.27 -8.37 14.39
CA ALA A 83 -24.51 -9.77 14.73
C ALA A 83 -23.34 -10.62 14.22
N SER A 84 -22.83 -11.50 15.09
CA SER A 84 -21.69 -12.38 14.82
C SER A 84 -22.09 -13.81 14.46
N SER A 85 -23.39 -14.13 14.54
CA SER A 85 -23.97 -15.41 14.16
C SER A 85 -25.35 -15.23 13.53
N SER A 86 -25.84 -16.26 12.84
CA SER A 86 -27.20 -16.27 12.26
C SER A 86 -28.28 -16.07 13.32
N GLU A 87 -28.13 -16.68 14.50
CA GLU A 87 -29.10 -16.56 15.59
C GLU A 87 -29.07 -15.16 16.22
N GLU A 88 -27.89 -14.55 16.34
CA GLU A 88 -27.78 -13.15 16.73
C GLU A 88 -28.43 -12.23 15.68
N ALA A 89 -28.24 -12.53 14.38
CA ALA A 89 -28.84 -11.77 13.30
C ALA A 89 -30.37 -11.80 13.38
N TYR A 90 -30.94 -12.97 13.65
CA TYR A 90 -32.36 -13.15 13.91
C TYR A 90 -32.85 -12.30 15.10
N ALA A 91 -32.14 -12.37 16.23
CA ALA A 91 -32.50 -11.64 17.45
C ALA A 91 -32.41 -10.12 17.26
N VAL A 92 -31.36 -9.64 16.59
CA VAL A 92 -31.16 -8.22 16.25
C VAL A 92 -32.27 -7.73 15.31
N ALA A 93 -32.60 -8.49 14.26
CA ALA A 93 -33.67 -8.15 13.33
C ALA A 93 -35.02 -8.01 14.06
N LYS A 94 -35.33 -8.92 14.99
CA LYS A 94 -36.51 -8.82 15.86
C LYS A 94 -36.49 -7.59 16.76
N GLN A 95 -35.34 -7.25 17.32
CA GLN A 95 -35.20 -6.13 18.24
C GLN A 95 -35.40 -4.78 17.54
N ILE A 96 -34.91 -4.63 16.30
CA ILE A 96 -35.11 -3.41 15.52
C ILE A 96 -36.60 -3.21 15.22
N GLY A 97 -37.35 -4.29 15.01
CA GLY A 97 -38.81 -4.25 14.90
C GLY A 97 -39.35 -3.57 13.62
N SER A 98 -38.47 -3.13 12.72
CA SER A 98 -38.82 -2.67 11.38
C SER A 98 -39.16 -3.86 10.48
N LYS A 99 -40.14 -3.69 9.59
CA LYS A 99 -40.46 -4.69 8.55
C LYS A 99 -39.36 -4.78 7.50
N ASP A 100 -38.77 -3.64 7.15
CA ASP A 100 -37.71 -3.56 6.16
C ASP A 100 -36.37 -3.31 6.87
N LEU A 101 -35.43 -4.22 6.62
CA LEU A 101 -34.09 -4.19 7.20
C LEU A 101 -33.04 -4.26 6.10
N VAL A 102 -31.84 -3.81 6.41
CA VAL A 102 -30.66 -3.93 5.56
C VAL A 102 -29.60 -4.73 6.32
N VAL A 103 -29.16 -5.83 5.71
CA VAL A 103 -28.04 -6.66 6.16
C VAL A 103 -26.80 -6.24 5.38
N LYS A 104 -25.77 -5.77 6.10
CA LYS A 104 -24.50 -5.31 5.52
C LYS A 104 -23.35 -6.15 6.06
N ALA A 105 -22.65 -6.85 5.18
CA ALA A 105 -21.45 -7.59 5.52
C ALA A 105 -20.35 -6.65 6.05
N GLN A 106 -19.71 -7.06 7.14
CA GLN A 106 -18.64 -6.29 7.77
C GLN A 106 -17.28 -6.79 7.28
N VAL A 107 -16.75 -6.10 6.26
CA VAL A 107 -15.41 -6.29 5.70
C VAL A 107 -14.76 -4.92 5.52
N LEU A 108 -13.44 -4.83 5.69
CA LEU A 108 -12.71 -3.56 5.56
C LEU A 108 -12.58 -3.07 4.11
N ALA A 109 -12.79 -3.98 3.14
CA ALA A 109 -12.77 -3.65 1.72
C ALA A 109 -14.02 -2.88 1.29
N GLY A 110 -13.84 -1.91 0.38
CA GLY A 110 -14.94 -1.21 -0.29
C GLY A 110 -15.65 -2.09 -1.34
N GLY A 111 -16.73 -1.57 -1.95
CA GLY A 111 -17.39 -2.26 -3.08
C GLY A 111 -18.25 -3.47 -2.71
N ARG A 112 -18.61 -3.60 -1.43
CA ARG A 112 -19.37 -4.73 -0.85
C ARG A 112 -20.62 -5.10 -1.63
N GLY A 113 -21.36 -4.10 -2.14
CA GLY A 113 -22.57 -4.32 -2.94
C GLY A 113 -22.37 -5.14 -4.22
N LYS A 114 -21.16 -5.10 -4.81
CA LYS A 114 -20.80 -5.84 -6.04
C LYS A 114 -19.96 -7.10 -5.77
N GLY A 115 -19.59 -7.34 -4.51
CA GLY A 115 -18.77 -8.50 -4.10
C GLY A 115 -19.47 -9.84 -4.27
N THR A 116 -18.72 -10.93 -4.27
CA THR A 116 -19.25 -12.32 -4.30
C THR A 116 -18.60 -13.11 -3.17
N PHE A 117 -19.41 -13.86 -2.41
CA PHE A 117 -18.94 -14.71 -1.32
C PHE A 117 -18.50 -16.09 -1.83
N GLU A 118 -17.61 -16.74 -1.08
CA GLU A 118 -17.28 -18.16 -1.21
C GLU A 118 -18.54 -18.99 -0.88
N GLY A 119 -19.27 -19.43 -1.90
CA GLY A 119 -20.62 -19.98 -1.75
C GLY A 119 -21.62 -19.42 -2.77
N GLY A 120 -21.22 -18.41 -3.55
CA GLY A 120 -21.96 -17.92 -4.71
C GLY A 120 -23.00 -16.84 -4.39
N LEU A 121 -23.19 -16.48 -3.11
CA LEU A 121 -24.00 -15.32 -2.74
C LEU A 121 -23.38 -14.05 -3.34
N LYS A 122 -24.17 -13.29 -4.09
CA LYS A 122 -23.74 -12.03 -4.71
C LYS A 122 -24.24 -10.83 -3.92
N GLY A 123 -23.36 -9.89 -3.64
CA GLY A 123 -23.62 -8.64 -2.96
C GLY A 123 -23.64 -8.78 -1.43
N GLY A 124 -22.75 -8.05 -0.76
CA GLY A 124 -22.64 -7.95 0.69
C GLY A 124 -23.56 -6.92 1.33
N VAL A 125 -24.49 -6.34 0.57
CA VAL A 125 -25.56 -5.47 1.10
C VAL A 125 -26.88 -5.99 0.55
N LYS A 126 -27.77 -6.41 1.45
CA LYS A 126 -29.05 -7.03 1.12
C LYS A 126 -30.19 -6.39 1.90
N ILE A 127 -31.30 -6.19 1.22
CA ILE A 127 -32.56 -5.79 1.85
C ILE A 127 -33.31 -7.07 2.19
N VAL A 128 -33.81 -7.16 3.43
CA VAL A 128 -34.59 -8.29 3.93
C VAL A 128 -35.89 -7.78 4.57
N TYR A 129 -36.91 -8.63 4.54
CA TYR A 129 -38.26 -8.30 4.97
C TYR A 129 -38.74 -9.12 6.18
N SER A 130 -37.87 -9.98 6.72
CA SER A 130 -38.15 -10.75 7.93
C SER A 130 -36.87 -11.07 8.71
N PRO A 131 -36.98 -11.29 10.04
CA PRO A 131 -35.88 -11.83 10.84
C PRO A 131 -35.37 -13.19 10.33
N GLU A 132 -36.26 -14.02 9.80
CA GLU A 132 -35.93 -15.31 9.19
C GLU A 132 -35.01 -15.14 7.97
N GLU A 133 -35.33 -14.22 7.07
CA GLU A 133 -34.45 -13.88 5.94
C GLU A 133 -33.10 -13.31 6.40
N ALA A 134 -33.10 -12.48 7.45
CA ALA A 134 -31.86 -11.95 8.02
C ALA A 134 -30.96 -13.06 8.53
N ARG A 135 -31.52 -14.06 9.23
CA ARG A 135 -30.80 -15.25 9.71
C ARG A 135 -30.19 -16.04 8.55
N ASP A 136 -30.97 -16.30 7.51
CA ASP A 136 -30.56 -17.16 6.42
C ASP A 136 -29.41 -16.53 5.60
N ILE A 137 -29.47 -15.22 5.37
CA ILE A 137 -28.41 -14.46 4.67
C ILE A 137 -27.14 -14.32 5.53
N SER A 138 -27.27 -14.25 6.85
CA SER A 138 -26.16 -13.99 7.77
C SER A 138 -25.40 -15.25 8.20
N SER A 139 -25.77 -16.43 7.67
CA SER A 139 -25.32 -17.75 8.12
C SER A 139 -23.82 -18.02 8.02
N GLN A 140 -23.02 -17.12 7.42
CA GLN A 140 -21.59 -17.31 7.20
C GLN A 140 -20.73 -16.06 7.47
N MET A 141 -21.26 -15.02 8.12
CA MET A 141 -20.53 -13.76 8.23
C MET A 141 -20.95 -12.89 9.43
N ILE A 142 -20.04 -12.00 9.86
CA ILE A 142 -20.39 -10.89 10.74
C ILE A 142 -21.15 -9.86 9.90
N VAL A 143 -22.35 -9.50 10.35
CA VAL A 143 -23.22 -8.53 9.67
C VAL A 143 -23.57 -7.36 10.56
N PHE A 144 -23.79 -6.21 9.94
CA PHE A 144 -24.49 -5.09 10.55
C PHE A 144 -25.91 -5.07 10.01
N ILE A 145 -26.89 -5.19 10.90
CA ILE A 145 -28.31 -5.13 10.56
C ILE A 145 -28.83 -3.79 11.01
N CYS A 146 -29.40 -3.03 10.08
CA CYS A 146 -29.95 -1.72 10.35
C CYS A 146 -31.35 -1.57 9.75
N GLU A 147 -32.10 -0.60 10.26
CA GLU A 147 -33.36 -0.19 9.66
C GLU A 147 -33.15 0.27 8.21
N ARG A 148 -34.08 -0.10 7.33
CA ARG A 148 -34.08 0.45 5.97
C ARG A 148 -34.60 1.88 6.01
N ARG A 149 -33.80 2.81 5.48
CA ARG A 149 -34.24 4.17 5.13
C ARG A 149 -34.54 4.29 3.65
N TYR A 150 -35.34 5.27 3.29
CA TYR A 150 -35.79 5.51 1.92
C TYR A 150 -35.29 6.89 1.48
N PRO A 151 -34.04 6.99 1.00
CA PRO A 151 -33.47 8.27 0.60
C PRO A 151 -34.21 8.85 -0.59
N ARG A 152 -34.48 10.16 -0.54
CA ARG A 152 -34.98 10.95 -1.68
C ARG A 152 -33.86 11.39 -2.59
N ARG A 153 -32.71 11.70 -2.00
CA ARG A 153 -31.50 12.18 -2.66
C ARG A 153 -30.27 11.64 -1.95
N GLU A 154 -29.27 11.28 -2.72
CA GLU A 154 -28.00 10.75 -2.24
C GLU A 154 -26.87 11.70 -2.67
N TYR A 155 -26.06 12.11 -1.69
CA TYR A 155 -24.91 12.98 -1.87
C TYR A 155 -23.65 12.24 -1.42
N TYR A 156 -22.50 12.67 -1.94
CA TYR A 156 -21.19 12.24 -1.46
C TYR A 156 -20.60 13.33 -0.57
N PHE A 157 -20.05 12.97 0.59
CA PHE A 157 -19.31 13.90 1.42
C PHE A 157 -18.09 13.22 2.04
N ALA A 158 -16.93 13.87 1.97
CA ALA A 158 -15.71 13.41 2.62
C ALA A 158 -14.90 14.57 3.18
N ILE A 159 -14.07 14.25 4.18
CA ILE A 159 -13.05 15.14 4.75
C ILE A 159 -11.72 14.40 4.67
N THR A 160 -10.70 15.03 4.11
CA THR A 160 -9.35 14.45 4.07
C THR A 160 -8.28 15.54 4.15
N MET A 161 -7.06 15.16 4.58
CA MET A 161 -5.90 16.03 4.49
C MET A 161 -5.39 16.06 3.05
N GLU A 162 -5.70 17.12 2.30
CA GLU A 162 -5.24 17.25 0.91
C GLU A 162 -3.86 17.92 0.87
N ARG A 163 -2.87 17.22 0.30
CA ARG A 163 -1.50 17.72 0.19
C ARG A 163 -1.38 18.97 -0.67
N SER A 164 -2.22 19.16 -1.69
CA SER A 164 -2.18 20.36 -2.53
C SER A 164 -2.57 21.62 -1.76
N PHE A 165 -3.46 21.49 -0.78
CA PHE A 165 -3.92 22.58 0.10
C PHE A 165 -3.15 22.65 1.42
N GLN A 166 -2.30 21.65 1.72
CA GLN A 166 -1.53 21.56 2.96
C GLN A 166 -2.42 21.61 4.22
N GLY A 167 -3.61 20.99 4.14
CA GLY A 167 -4.59 21.05 5.23
C GLY A 167 -5.85 20.24 4.96
N PRO A 168 -6.83 20.28 5.89
CA PRO A 168 -8.09 19.59 5.73
C PRO A 168 -8.94 20.22 4.62
N VAL A 169 -9.57 19.38 3.80
CA VAL A 169 -10.47 19.79 2.72
C VAL A 169 -11.78 19.04 2.84
N LEU A 170 -12.90 19.77 2.77
CA LEU A 170 -14.22 19.18 2.59
C LEU A 170 -14.41 18.90 1.10
N ILE A 171 -14.80 17.67 0.77
CA ILE A 171 -15.09 17.22 -0.58
C ILE A 171 -16.56 16.83 -0.62
N GLY A 172 -17.34 17.43 -1.52
CA GLY A 172 -18.77 17.15 -1.66
C GLY A 172 -19.16 16.92 -3.11
N SER A 173 -20.19 16.13 -3.35
CA SER A 173 -20.80 15.98 -4.69
C SER A 173 -22.29 15.72 -4.59
N SER A 174 -23.04 16.18 -5.59
CA SER A 174 -24.46 15.85 -5.77
C SER A 174 -24.69 14.42 -6.27
N GLN A 175 -23.63 13.73 -6.69
CA GLN A 175 -23.66 12.36 -7.18
C GLN A 175 -23.18 11.41 -6.07
N GLY A 176 -24.06 11.11 -5.10
CA GLY A 176 -23.82 10.11 -4.06
C GLY A 176 -24.18 8.69 -4.49
N GLY A 177 -23.79 7.70 -3.67
CA GLY A 177 -24.14 6.29 -3.88
C GLY A 177 -23.31 5.58 -4.96
N VAL A 178 -22.39 6.29 -5.60
CA VAL A 178 -21.49 5.79 -6.65
C VAL A 178 -20.03 5.94 -6.23
N ASN A 179 -19.11 5.33 -7.00
CA ASN A 179 -17.68 5.49 -6.80
C ASN A 179 -17.27 6.94 -7.15
N ILE A 180 -16.57 7.62 -6.23
CA ILE A 180 -16.26 9.04 -6.39
C ILE A 180 -15.15 9.28 -7.42
N GLU A 181 -14.26 8.31 -7.60
CA GLU A 181 -13.18 8.38 -8.58
C GLU A 181 -13.74 8.38 -10.01
N ASP A 182 -14.78 7.58 -10.28
CA ASP A 182 -15.51 7.57 -11.55
C ASP A 182 -16.16 8.95 -11.81
N VAL A 183 -16.81 9.53 -10.79
CA VAL A 183 -17.42 10.87 -10.90
C VAL A 183 -16.36 11.94 -11.17
N ALA A 184 -15.20 11.88 -10.50
CA ALA A 184 -14.12 12.82 -10.70
C ALA A 184 -13.50 12.72 -12.11
N ALA A 185 -13.50 11.53 -12.72
CA ALA A 185 -13.01 11.31 -14.08
C ALA A 185 -14.02 11.76 -15.15
N GLU A 186 -15.31 11.47 -14.96
CA GLU A 186 -16.37 11.75 -15.94
C GLU A 186 -16.93 13.18 -15.84
N ASN A 187 -17.12 13.67 -14.62
CA ASN A 187 -17.71 14.98 -14.34
C ASN A 187 -17.03 15.68 -13.15
N PRO A 188 -15.79 16.19 -13.33
CA PRO A 188 -15.05 16.86 -12.26
C PRO A 188 -15.76 18.10 -11.69
N ASP A 189 -16.60 18.77 -12.49
CA ASP A 189 -17.36 19.95 -12.07
C ASP A 189 -18.45 19.63 -11.03
N ALA A 190 -18.83 18.36 -10.90
CA ALA A 190 -19.73 17.90 -9.83
C ALA A 190 -19.04 17.85 -8.46
N ILE A 191 -17.70 17.88 -8.41
CA ILE A 191 -16.92 17.82 -7.18
C ILE A 191 -16.69 19.22 -6.63
N VAL A 192 -17.22 19.45 -5.44
CA VAL A 192 -17.01 20.67 -4.67
C VAL A 192 -15.89 20.43 -3.68
N LYS A 193 -14.87 21.29 -3.69
CA LYS A 193 -13.80 21.30 -2.67
C LYS A 193 -13.83 22.61 -1.90
N GLU A 194 -13.76 22.53 -0.58
CA GLU A 194 -13.65 23.68 0.32
C GLU A 194 -12.52 23.43 1.33
N PRO A 195 -11.37 24.11 1.18
CA PRO A 195 -10.26 23.99 2.13
C PRO A 195 -10.62 24.66 3.47
N ILE A 196 -10.18 24.06 4.56
CA ILE A 196 -10.42 24.52 5.93
C ILE A 196 -9.07 24.89 6.56
N ASP A 197 -9.03 26.06 7.21
CA ASP A 197 -7.89 26.45 8.02
C ASP A 197 -7.84 25.59 9.29
N ILE A 198 -6.70 24.93 9.53
CA ILE A 198 -6.56 24.00 10.64
C ILE A 198 -6.53 24.70 12.01
N VAL A 199 -6.15 25.99 12.05
CA VAL A 199 -6.04 26.79 13.28
C VAL A 199 -7.40 27.36 13.66
N GLU A 200 -8.11 27.95 12.70
CA GLU A 200 -9.43 28.53 12.92
C GLU A 200 -10.53 27.47 13.01
N GLY A 201 -10.34 26.35 12.33
CA GLY A 201 -11.34 25.28 12.18
C GLY A 201 -12.43 25.61 11.16
N ILE A 202 -13.38 24.67 11.02
CA ILE A 202 -14.51 24.81 10.09
C ILE A 202 -15.46 25.93 10.54
N LYS A 203 -15.84 26.80 9.60
CA LYS A 203 -16.87 27.83 9.83
C LYS A 203 -18.23 27.37 9.31
N MET A 204 -19.31 27.76 9.99
CA MET A 204 -20.68 27.49 9.54
C MET A 204 -20.95 27.99 8.12
N GLU A 205 -20.42 29.17 7.77
CA GLU A 205 -20.56 29.71 6.42
C GLU A 205 -19.93 28.80 5.34
N GLN A 206 -18.80 28.17 5.64
CA GLN A 206 -18.14 27.22 4.72
C GLN A 206 -18.99 25.97 4.54
N ALA A 207 -19.46 25.39 5.64
CA ALA A 207 -20.34 24.21 5.61
C ALA A 207 -21.64 24.49 4.85
N VAL A 208 -22.27 25.65 5.06
CA VAL A 208 -23.46 26.10 4.32
C VAL A 208 -23.17 26.28 2.83
N ARG A 209 -22.01 26.83 2.45
CA ARG A 209 -21.61 26.94 1.03
C ARG A 209 -21.49 25.57 0.38
N VAL A 210 -20.84 24.62 1.04
CA VAL A 210 -20.68 23.24 0.54
C VAL A 210 -22.03 22.56 0.39
N ALA A 211 -22.88 22.59 1.43
CA ALA A 211 -24.22 22.00 1.38
C ALA A 211 -25.09 22.57 0.24
N LYS A 212 -25.05 23.90 0.02
CA LYS A 212 -25.75 24.55 -1.10
C LYS A 212 -25.23 24.08 -2.45
N LYS A 213 -23.90 24.03 -2.64
CA LYS A 213 -23.28 23.59 -3.90
C LYS A 213 -23.52 22.10 -4.19
N MET A 214 -23.63 21.28 -3.15
CA MET A 214 -24.02 19.87 -3.26
C MET A 214 -25.49 19.70 -3.67
N GLY A 215 -26.32 20.73 -3.57
CA GLY A 215 -27.71 20.71 -4.02
C GLY A 215 -28.73 20.35 -2.92
N PHE A 216 -28.36 20.46 -1.64
CA PHE A 216 -29.33 20.30 -0.55
C PHE A 216 -30.46 21.33 -0.67
N PRO A 217 -31.74 20.93 -0.45
CA PRO A 217 -32.85 21.86 -0.39
C PRO A 217 -32.64 22.92 0.70
N ALA A 218 -33.12 24.15 0.48
CA ALA A 218 -32.91 25.28 1.40
C ALA A 218 -33.31 24.98 2.85
N ALA A 219 -34.35 24.16 3.06
CA ALA A 219 -34.79 23.73 4.38
C ALA A 219 -33.79 22.82 5.12
N LEU A 220 -32.96 22.07 4.39
CA LEU A 220 -32.02 21.07 4.92
C LEU A 220 -30.56 21.55 4.92
N VAL A 221 -30.26 22.69 4.29
CA VAL A 221 -28.90 23.22 4.18
C VAL A 221 -28.24 23.40 5.55
N ASN A 222 -28.98 23.94 6.54
CA ASN A 222 -28.43 24.16 7.88
C ASN A 222 -28.17 22.84 8.60
N GLU A 223 -29.08 21.88 8.50
CA GLU A 223 -28.91 20.55 9.11
C GLU A 223 -27.73 19.78 8.49
N ALA A 224 -27.60 19.83 7.16
CA ALA A 224 -26.44 19.28 6.46
C ALA A 224 -25.13 19.95 6.91
N ALA A 225 -25.13 21.29 7.01
CA ALA A 225 -23.96 22.04 7.47
C ALA A 225 -23.57 21.71 8.92
N GLU A 226 -24.54 21.54 9.82
CA GLU A 226 -24.31 21.09 11.20
C GLU A 226 -23.68 19.69 11.24
N ASN A 227 -24.18 18.75 10.43
CA ASN A 227 -23.57 17.42 10.31
C ASN A 227 -22.14 17.48 9.75
N MET A 228 -21.87 18.32 8.75
CA MET A 228 -20.51 18.53 8.22
C MET A 228 -19.54 19.07 9.28
N ILE A 229 -20.00 20.00 10.14
CA ILE A 229 -19.19 20.50 11.27
C ILE A 229 -18.92 19.39 12.29
N LYS A 230 -19.93 18.59 12.65
CA LYS A 230 -19.74 17.45 13.56
C LYS A 230 -18.75 16.43 12.98
N LEU A 231 -18.83 16.15 11.68
CA LEU A 231 -17.90 15.27 10.98
C LEU A 231 -16.47 15.83 10.98
N TYR A 232 -16.30 17.14 10.78
CA TYR A 232 -14.98 17.79 10.89
C TYR A 232 -14.41 17.68 12.31
N ASN A 233 -15.24 17.93 13.33
CA ASN A 233 -14.81 17.79 14.72
C ASN A 233 -14.43 16.35 15.06
N LEU A 234 -15.15 15.37 14.52
CA LEU A 234 -14.82 13.95 14.63
C LEU A 234 -13.48 13.64 13.94
N PHE A 235 -13.28 14.15 12.72
CA PHE A 235 -12.06 13.99 11.93
C PHE A 235 -10.82 14.48 12.69
N ILE A 236 -10.90 15.67 13.30
CA ILE A 236 -9.81 16.23 14.12
C ILE A 236 -9.64 15.47 15.43
N LYS A 237 -10.74 15.15 16.14
CA LYS A 237 -10.70 14.50 17.47
C LYS A 237 -9.98 13.16 17.45
N TYR A 238 -10.23 12.35 16.42
CA TYR A 238 -9.70 10.99 16.33
C TYR A 238 -8.45 10.87 15.45
N ASP A 239 -7.84 11.99 15.03
CA ASP A 239 -6.70 11.99 14.09
C ASP A 239 -6.99 11.16 12.82
N ALA A 240 -8.17 11.37 12.25
CA ALA A 240 -8.54 10.73 11.00
C ALA A 240 -7.72 11.31 9.84
N SER A 241 -7.25 10.46 8.94
CA SER A 241 -6.68 10.87 7.65
C SER A 241 -7.78 11.06 6.59
N MET A 242 -8.90 10.36 6.75
CA MET A 242 -10.08 10.49 5.91
C MET A 242 -11.35 10.11 6.68
N VAL A 243 -12.41 10.90 6.53
CA VAL A 243 -13.79 10.52 6.89
C VAL A 243 -14.61 10.62 5.61
N GLU A 244 -15.13 9.50 5.12
CA GLU A 244 -15.94 9.42 3.91
C GLU A 244 -17.35 8.94 4.27
N ILE A 245 -18.36 9.69 3.84
CA ILE A 245 -19.79 9.37 3.96
C ILE A 245 -20.37 9.20 2.56
N ASN A 246 -20.69 7.95 2.21
CA ASN A 246 -21.20 7.62 0.89
C ASN A 246 -22.31 6.55 0.95
N PRO A 247 -23.61 6.93 0.97
CA PRO A 247 -24.12 8.30 0.79
C PRO A 247 -24.40 9.05 2.10
N MET A 248 -24.28 10.38 2.03
CA MET A 248 -25.01 11.32 2.90
C MET A 248 -26.36 11.60 2.23
N VAL A 249 -27.48 11.47 2.93
CA VAL A 249 -28.81 11.45 2.30
C VAL A 249 -29.78 12.47 2.86
N GLU A 250 -30.71 12.88 2.01
CA GLU A 250 -32.02 13.38 2.44
C GLU A 250 -32.97 12.19 2.56
N ASP A 251 -33.40 11.85 3.77
CA ASP A 251 -34.38 10.79 3.98
C ASP A 251 -35.80 11.24 3.59
N SER A 252 -36.68 10.27 3.33
CA SER A 252 -38.10 10.47 3.09
C SER A 252 -38.83 11.28 4.17
N SER A 253 -38.33 11.23 5.41
CA SER A 253 -38.82 12.02 6.55
C SER A 253 -38.37 13.48 6.55
N GLY A 254 -37.52 13.89 5.59
CA GLY A 254 -37.03 15.27 5.47
C GLY A 254 -35.94 15.61 6.48
N ILE A 255 -35.08 14.64 6.83
CA ILE A 255 -33.90 14.82 7.68
C ILE A 255 -32.63 14.45 6.91
N VAL A 256 -31.48 14.95 7.37
CA VAL A 256 -30.17 14.61 6.81
C VAL A 256 -29.54 13.49 7.62
N MET A 257 -29.07 12.44 6.93
CA MET A 257 -28.52 11.25 7.58
C MET A 257 -27.26 10.75 6.86
N CYS A 258 -26.33 10.15 7.62
CA CYS A 258 -25.16 9.47 7.08
C CYS A 258 -25.45 7.96 7.00
N MET A 259 -25.57 7.40 5.79
CA MET A 259 -26.03 6.02 5.59
C MET A 259 -24.92 4.96 5.65
N ASP A 260 -23.70 5.36 5.28
CA ASP A 260 -22.48 4.55 5.33
C ASP A 260 -21.32 5.49 5.68
N ALA A 261 -20.32 4.96 6.39
CA ALA A 261 -19.16 5.71 6.82
C ALA A 261 -17.90 4.85 6.74
N LYS A 262 -16.88 5.38 6.06
CA LYS A 262 -15.54 4.82 6.02
C LYS A 262 -14.57 5.83 6.63
N ILE A 263 -13.86 5.41 7.68
CA ILE A 263 -12.91 6.27 8.37
C ILE A 263 -11.54 5.60 8.37
N ASN A 264 -10.55 6.35 7.89
CA ASN A 264 -9.14 5.98 7.95
C ASN A 264 -8.44 6.85 8.99
N PHE A 265 -7.56 6.25 9.79
CA PHE A 265 -6.85 6.92 10.89
C PHE A 265 -5.34 7.00 10.64
N ASP A 266 -4.71 8.07 11.12
CA ASP A 266 -3.26 8.21 11.07
C ASP A 266 -2.58 7.22 12.05
N SER A 267 -1.80 6.27 11.52
CA SER A 267 -1.04 5.31 12.33
C SER A 267 -0.05 5.99 13.28
N ASN A 268 0.46 7.17 12.92
CA ASN A 268 1.40 7.92 13.76
C ASN A 268 0.72 8.50 15.01
N ALA A 269 -0.61 8.63 15.02
CA ALA A 269 -1.36 9.11 16.16
C ALA A 269 -1.74 8.00 17.15
N ALA A 270 -1.33 6.74 16.93
CA ALA A 270 -1.69 5.60 17.76
C ALA A 270 -1.43 5.82 19.25
N TYR A 271 -0.31 6.46 19.60
CA TYR A 271 0.10 6.73 20.99
C TYR A 271 -0.87 7.60 21.81
N ARG A 272 -1.80 8.30 21.14
CA ARG A 272 -2.81 9.17 21.77
C ARG A 272 -4.25 8.80 21.39
N GLN A 273 -4.45 7.68 20.70
CA GLN A 273 -5.74 7.23 20.18
C GLN A 273 -6.06 5.79 20.60
N ASP A 274 -5.77 5.42 21.85
CA ASP A 274 -5.95 4.05 22.38
C ASP A 274 -7.34 3.47 22.05
N LYS A 275 -8.41 4.24 22.30
CA LYS A 275 -9.80 3.85 22.01
C LYS A 275 -9.99 3.34 20.57
N VAL A 276 -9.41 4.01 19.58
CA VAL A 276 -9.60 3.67 18.16
C VAL A 276 -8.72 2.48 17.78
N PHE A 277 -7.48 2.44 18.26
CA PHE A 277 -6.54 1.38 17.93
C PHE A 277 -6.86 0.05 18.63
N GLU A 278 -7.57 0.08 19.76
CA GLU A 278 -8.17 -1.10 20.39
C GLU A 278 -9.28 -1.74 19.53
N MET A 279 -9.93 -0.97 18.66
CA MET A 279 -10.97 -1.49 17.75
C MET A 279 -10.41 -2.18 16.50
N ARG A 280 -9.07 -2.24 16.33
CA ARG A 280 -8.44 -2.84 15.16
C ARG A 280 -8.79 -4.32 15.04
N ASP A 281 -9.44 -4.69 13.94
CA ASP A 281 -9.73 -6.07 13.62
C ASP A 281 -8.58 -6.71 12.84
N TRP A 282 -7.72 -7.40 13.56
CA TRP A 282 -6.61 -8.12 12.96
C TRP A 282 -7.04 -9.32 12.09
N SER A 283 -8.26 -9.85 12.25
CA SER A 283 -8.70 -11.06 11.54
C SER A 283 -8.87 -10.85 10.03
N GLN A 284 -9.06 -9.60 9.61
CA GLN A 284 -9.19 -9.16 8.22
C GLN A 284 -7.86 -8.75 7.59
N GLU A 285 -6.77 -8.77 8.35
CA GLU A 285 -5.42 -8.45 7.88
C GLU A 285 -4.62 -9.73 7.62
N ASP A 286 -3.64 -9.66 6.71
CA ASP A 286 -2.76 -10.78 6.44
C ASP A 286 -2.00 -11.18 7.73
N PRO A 287 -1.98 -12.47 8.12
CA PRO A 287 -1.22 -12.93 9.28
C PRO A 287 0.26 -12.52 9.26
N ARG A 288 0.84 -12.39 8.06
CA ARG A 288 2.22 -11.93 7.85
C ARG A 288 2.37 -10.45 8.18
N ASP A 289 1.41 -9.61 7.78
CA ASP A 289 1.38 -8.18 8.14
C ASP A 289 1.31 -8.02 9.67
N ARG A 290 0.50 -8.86 10.34
CA ARG A 290 0.40 -8.88 11.81
C ARG A 290 1.71 -9.27 12.49
N GLN A 291 2.39 -10.30 11.99
CA GLN A 291 3.69 -10.71 12.54
C GLN A 291 4.76 -9.65 12.28
N ALA A 292 4.75 -9.02 11.11
CA ALA A 292 5.65 -7.91 10.79
C ALA A 292 5.46 -6.72 11.74
N ALA A 293 4.22 -6.32 12.03
CA ALA A 293 3.93 -5.25 12.97
C ALA A 293 4.48 -5.53 14.39
N LYS A 294 4.45 -6.80 14.84
CA LYS A 294 5.04 -7.19 16.15
C LYS A 294 6.57 -7.05 16.20
N ALA A 295 7.22 -7.17 15.05
CA ALA A 295 8.67 -7.05 14.90
C ALA A 295 9.10 -5.63 14.47
N ASP A 296 8.16 -4.67 14.44
CA ASP A 296 8.39 -3.31 13.92
C ASP A 296 8.94 -3.30 12.48
N LEU A 297 8.34 -4.13 11.63
CA LEU A 297 8.66 -4.27 10.21
C LEU A 297 7.49 -3.76 9.36
N ASN A 298 7.78 -2.92 8.38
CA ASN A 298 6.79 -2.51 7.38
C ASN A 298 6.77 -3.57 6.27
N TYR A 299 5.78 -4.46 6.30
CA TYR A 299 5.62 -5.56 5.34
C TYR A 299 4.29 -5.44 4.59
N ILE A 300 4.32 -5.73 3.28
CA ILE A 300 3.13 -5.91 2.46
C ILE A 300 3.37 -7.13 1.56
N GLY A 301 2.53 -8.16 1.69
CA GLY A 301 2.53 -9.31 0.79
C GLY A 301 2.08 -8.94 -0.63
N LEU A 302 2.75 -9.49 -1.63
CA LEU A 302 2.43 -9.39 -3.06
C LEU A 302 2.36 -10.80 -3.68
N ASP A 303 1.99 -10.90 -4.95
CA ASP A 303 1.79 -12.19 -5.64
C ASP A 303 3.02 -12.77 -6.35
N GLY A 304 4.18 -12.12 -6.24
CA GLY A 304 5.40 -12.56 -6.92
C GLY A 304 6.13 -13.72 -6.25
N THR A 305 7.31 -14.03 -6.78
CA THR A 305 8.16 -15.16 -6.34
C THR A 305 9.51 -14.72 -5.77
N ILE A 306 9.87 -13.44 -5.87
CA ILE A 306 11.16 -12.92 -5.39
C ILE A 306 10.95 -12.12 -4.11
N GLY A 307 11.39 -12.67 -2.99
CA GLY A 307 11.34 -11.99 -1.70
C GLY A 307 12.27 -10.79 -1.66
N CYS A 308 11.82 -9.68 -1.08
CA CYS A 308 12.62 -8.46 -0.93
C CYS A 308 12.86 -8.17 0.55
N LEU A 309 14.10 -7.89 0.94
CA LEU A 309 14.47 -7.38 2.26
C LEU A 309 15.35 -6.15 2.07
N VAL A 310 14.81 -4.97 2.40
CA VAL A 310 15.46 -3.70 2.08
C VAL A 310 15.36 -2.76 3.29
N ASN A 311 16.32 -1.84 3.44
CA ASN A 311 16.20 -0.74 4.39
C ASN A 311 15.84 0.57 3.68
N GLY A 312 14.80 1.24 4.18
CA GLY A 312 14.23 2.46 3.63
C GLY A 312 13.15 2.20 2.57
N ALA A 313 11.95 2.73 2.80
CA ALA A 313 10.79 2.55 1.92
C ALA A 313 11.04 2.92 0.45
N GLY A 314 11.74 4.04 0.19
CA GLY A 314 12.06 4.45 -1.19
C GLY A 314 12.96 3.44 -1.91
N LEU A 315 13.95 2.89 -1.21
CA LEU A 315 14.83 1.87 -1.77
C LEU A 315 14.10 0.53 -1.92
N ALA A 316 13.19 0.20 -1.00
CA ALA A 316 12.35 -0.99 -1.08
C ALA A 316 11.45 -0.96 -2.32
N MET A 317 10.79 0.17 -2.59
CA MET A 317 10.02 0.38 -3.83
C MET A 317 10.90 0.27 -5.08
N ALA A 318 12.04 0.97 -5.11
CA ALA A 318 12.97 0.89 -6.24
C ALA A 318 13.52 -0.53 -6.48
N THR A 319 13.69 -1.31 -5.42
CA THR A 319 14.13 -2.72 -5.51
C THR A 319 13.05 -3.60 -6.13
N MET A 320 11.79 -3.39 -5.78
CA MET A 320 10.66 -4.08 -6.43
C MET A 320 10.55 -3.70 -7.91
N ASP A 321 10.69 -2.42 -8.21
CA ASP A 321 10.60 -1.90 -9.58
C ASP A 321 11.73 -2.46 -10.46
N ILE A 322 12.96 -2.49 -9.97
CA ILE A 322 14.10 -3.02 -10.75
C ILE A 322 14.02 -4.54 -10.93
N ILE A 323 13.49 -5.29 -9.95
CA ILE A 323 13.18 -6.72 -10.14
C ILE A 323 12.17 -6.87 -11.28
N LYS A 324 11.10 -6.05 -11.28
CA LYS A 324 10.07 -6.09 -12.31
C LYS A 324 10.60 -5.68 -13.69
N LEU A 325 11.49 -4.68 -13.74
CA LEU A 325 12.15 -4.23 -14.94
C LEU A 325 12.95 -5.35 -15.63
N HIS A 326 13.59 -6.23 -14.84
CA HIS A 326 14.33 -7.39 -15.34
C HIS A 326 13.47 -8.64 -15.55
N GLY A 327 12.15 -8.54 -15.49
CA GLY A 327 11.20 -9.63 -15.79
C GLY A 327 10.77 -10.47 -14.59
N GLY A 328 11.31 -10.20 -13.40
CA GLY A 328 10.89 -10.86 -12.16
C GLY A 328 9.56 -10.36 -11.61
N THR A 329 9.08 -11.01 -10.56
CA THR A 329 7.90 -10.57 -9.81
C THR A 329 8.23 -10.47 -8.32
N PRO A 330 8.18 -9.27 -7.71
CA PRO A 330 8.43 -9.12 -6.27
C PRO A 330 7.30 -9.78 -5.47
N ALA A 331 7.65 -10.61 -4.50
CA ALA A 331 6.74 -11.35 -3.63
C ALA A 331 6.25 -10.51 -2.44
N ASN A 332 6.96 -9.45 -2.10
CA ASN A 332 6.61 -8.57 -0.99
C ASN A 332 7.31 -7.22 -1.10
N PHE A 333 6.74 -6.22 -0.44
CA PHE A 333 7.45 -5.06 0.07
C PHE A 333 7.88 -5.35 1.51
N LEU A 334 9.14 -5.06 1.87
CA LEU A 334 9.60 -5.11 3.27
C LEU A 334 10.67 -4.05 3.49
N ASP A 335 10.38 -3.14 4.44
CA ASP A 335 11.32 -2.14 4.94
C ASP A 335 11.69 -2.44 6.40
N VAL A 336 12.97 -2.77 6.64
CA VAL A 336 13.54 -3.03 7.99
C VAL A 336 13.93 -1.75 8.74
N GLY A 337 13.84 -0.59 8.12
CA GLY A 337 14.26 0.70 8.67
C GLY A 337 15.78 0.93 8.66
N GLY A 338 16.20 2.16 8.93
CA GLY A 338 17.61 2.58 8.84
C GLY A 338 18.54 2.02 9.94
N GLY A 339 17.99 1.46 11.01
CA GLY A 339 18.71 0.92 12.17
C GLY A 339 18.44 -0.56 12.43
N ALA A 340 18.23 -1.34 11.37
CA ALA A 340 17.81 -2.73 11.45
C ALA A 340 18.69 -3.57 12.39
N THR A 341 18.09 -4.26 13.34
CA THR A 341 18.80 -5.19 14.23
C THR A 341 18.95 -6.56 13.59
N ALA A 342 19.91 -7.38 14.06
CA ALA A 342 20.02 -8.77 13.64
C ALA A 342 18.71 -9.56 13.89
N HIS A 343 18.00 -9.24 14.98
CA HIS A 343 16.69 -9.84 15.29
C HIS A 343 15.63 -9.49 14.23
N GLN A 344 15.53 -8.21 13.84
CA GLN A 344 14.62 -7.76 12.78
C GLN A 344 14.93 -8.41 11.43
N VAL A 345 16.21 -8.59 11.10
CA VAL A 345 16.63 -9.31 9.87
C VAL A 345 16.16 -10.77 9.93
N THR A 346 16.33 -11.45 11.06
CA THR A 346 15.86 -12.83 11.24
C THR A 346 14.34 -12.95 11.12
N GLU A 347 13.57 -12.06 11.77
CA GLU A 347 12.10 -12.04 11.64
C GLU A 347 11.66 -11.71 10.21
N ALA A 348 12.37 -10.83 9.50
CA ALA A 348 12.12 -10.55 8.09
C ALA A 348 12.32 -11.80 7.22
N PHE A 349 13.39 -12.58 7.45
CA PHE A 349 13.57 -13.85 6.75
C PHE A 349 12.46 -14.86 7.07
N LYS A 350 12.03 -14.99 8.33
CA LYS A 350 10.90 -15.86 8.71
C LYS A 350 9.61 -15.46 7.98
N LEU A 351 9.33 -14.16 7.90
CA LEU A 351 8.17 -13.63 7.19
C LEU A 351 8.20 -13.95 5.70
N ILE A 352 9.30 -13.63 5.02
CA ILE A 352 9.45 -13.88 3.58
C ILE A 352 9.34 -15.38 3.28
N THR A 353 10.01 -16.22 4.08
CA THR A 353 10.08 -17.67 3.86
C THR A 353 8.81 -18.42 4.28
N SER A 354 7.90 -17.77 5.03
CA SER A 354 6.57 -18.30 5.31
C SER A 354 5.71 -18.44 4.05
N ASP A 355 6.01 -17.66 3.01
CA ASP A 355 5.35 -17.77 1.71
C ASP A 355 6.05 -18.79 0.81
N ARG A 356 5.36 -19.90 0.54
CA ARG A 356 5.86 -21.00 -0.30
C ARG A 356 6.05 -20.61 -1.77
N LYS A 357 5.46 -19.49 -2.22
CA LYS A 357 5.66 -18.95 -3.58
C LYS A 357 7.07 -18.39 -3.75
N VAL A 358 7.75 -18.02 -2.66
CA VAL A 358 9.09 -17.44 -2.72
C VAL A 358 10.11 -18.48 -3.21
N GLN A 359 10.87 -18.10 -4.23
CA GLN A 359 11.86 -18.93 -4.91
C GLN A 359 13.28 -18.38 -4.78
N ALA A 360 13.43 -17.08 -4.59
CA ALA A 360 14.70 -16.42 -4.34
C ALA A 360 14.48 -15.19 -3.46
N ILE A 361 15.52 -14.72 -2.76
CA ILE A 361 15.46 -13.50 -1.95
C ILE A 361 16.52 -12.52 -2.43
N LEU A 362 16.14 -11.26 -2.63
CA LEU A 362 17.05 -10.13 -2.78
C LEU A 362 17.11 -9.33 -1.48
N VAL A 363 18.28 -9.32 -0.85
CA VAL A 363 18.62 -8.45 0.26
C VAL A 363 19.37 -7.25 -0.29
N ASN A 364 18.81 -6.05 -0.17
CA ASN A 364 19.46 -4.82 -0.62
C ASN A 364 19.56 -3.86 0.56
N ILE A 365 20.74 -3.77 1.18
CA ILE A 365 20.94 -2.92 2.35
C ILE A 365 22.00 -1.86 2.09
N PHE A 366 21.61 -0.60 2.25
CA PHE A 366 22.52 0.53 2.28
C PHE A 366 22.84 0.88 3.74
N GLY A 367 24.02 0.47 4.19
CA GLY A 367 24.49 0.48 5.58
C GLY A 367 24.31 1.82 6.27
N GLY A 368 24.60 2.96 5.64
CA GLY A 368 24.45 4.27 6.29
C GLY A 368 25.17 4.31 7.64
N ILE A 369 24.43 4.27 8.75
CA ILE A 369 24.93 4.22 10.14
C ILE A 369 25.38 2.80 10.55
N MET A 370 24.85 1.77 9.89
CA MET A 370 25.17 0.37 10.12
C MET A 370 26.43 -0.07 9.37
N ARG A 371 27.15 -1.03 9.98
CA ARG A 371 28.32 -1.67 9.37
C ARG A 371 27.93 -2.94 8.63
N CYS A 372 28.42 -3.09 7.40
CA CYS A 372 28.03 -4.20 6.53
C CYS A 372 28.49 -5.57 7.05
N ASP A 373 29.60 -5.62 7.79
CA ASP A 373 30.11 -6.86 8.39
C ASP A 373 29.16 -7.45 9.45
N VAL A 374 28.57 -6.59 10.29
CA VAL A 374 27.56 -6.99 11.29
C VAL A 374 26.27 -7.47 10.61
N ILE A 375 25.86 -6.80 9.54
CA ILE A 375 24.68 -7.18 8.77
C ILE A 375 24.89 -8.54 8.09
N ALA A 376 26.05 -8.74 7.45
CA ALA A 376 26.41 -10.01 6.82
C ALA A 376 26.40 -11.16 7.82
N GLN A 377 26.92 -10.95 9.04
CA GLN A 377 26.83 -11.94 10.12
C GLN A 377 25.38 -12.25 10.49
N GLY A 378 24.53 -11.22 10.63
CA GLY A 378 23.10 -11.39 10.90
C GLY A 378 22.38 -12.19 9.82
N ILE A 379 22.68 -11.92 8.54
CA ILE A 379 22.15 -12.69 7.40
C ILE A 379 22.62 -14.15 7.47
N ILE A 380 23.92 -14.40 7.63
CA ILE A 380 24.48 -15.76 7.71
C ILE A 380 23.85 -16.55 8.86
N MET A 381 23.67 -15.92 10.03
CA MET A 381 23.01 -16.53 11.18
C MET A 381 21.54 -16.86 10.87
N ALA A 382 20.78 -15.91 10.34
CA ALA A 382 19.37 -16.13 10.00
C ALA A 382 19.20 -17.27 8.97
N VAL A 383 20.04 -17.30 7.94
CA VAL A 383 20.01 -18.34 6.89
C VAL A 383 20.33 -19.72 7.47
N ARG A 384 21.30 -19.80 8.39
CA ARG A 384 21.68 -21.05 9.05
C ARG A 384 20.60 -21.53 10.03
N ASP A 385 20.07 -20.65 10.85
CA ASP A 385 19.10 -20.98 11.90
C ASP A 385 17.75 -21.40 11.31
N LEU A 386 17.36 -20.84 10.17
CA LEU A 386 16.13 -21.17 9.45
C LEU A 386 16.32 -22.28 8.40
N ASP A 387 17.54 -22.79 8.24
CA ASP A 387 17.93 -23.80 7.24
C ASP A 387 17.45 -23.46 5.81
N LEU A 388 17.64 -22.22 5.37
CA LEU A 388 17.10 -21.74 4.10
C LEU A 388 17.79 -22.40 2.90
N LYS A 389 16.98 -23.00 2.02
CA LYS A 389 17.45 -23.70 0.80
C LYS A 389 17.37 -22.85 -0.47
N ILE A 390 16.56 -21.80 -0.45
CA ILE A 390 16.36 -20.89 -1.58
C ILE A 390 17.60 -19.99 -1.77
N PRO A 391 17.96 -19.66 -3.02
CA PRO A 391 19.07 -18.76 -3.32
C PRO A 391 18.83 -17.36 -2.77
N ILE A 392 19.88 -16.76 -2.21
CA ILE A 392 19.84 -15.40 -1.66
C ILE A 392 20.88 -14.56 -2.38
N VAL A 393 20.45 -13.45 -2.96
CA VAL A 393 21.32 -12.43 -3.53
C VAL A 393 21.38 -11.27 -2.55
N VAL A 394 22.58 -10.85 -2.19
CA VAL A 394 22.83 -9.80 -1.21
C VAL A 394 23.62 -8.68 -1.86
N ARG A 395 23.10 -7.47 -1.76
CA ARG A 395 23.79 -6.25 -2.14
C ARG A 395 23.94 -5.38 -0.90
N LEU A 396 25.17 -5.23 -0.42
CA LEU A 396 25.52 -4.37 0.71
C LEU A 396 26.35 -3.18 0.22
N GLN A 397 26.00 -1.98 0.66
CA GLN A 397 26.80 -0.77 0.45
C GLN A 397 26.99 -0.02 1.75
N GLY A 398 28.19 0.47 2.04
CA GLY A 398 28.47 1.17 3.30
C GLY A 398 29.86 0.88 3.85
N THR A 399 29.99 0.91 5.17
CA THR A 399 31.26 0.68 5.86
C THR A 399 31.59 -0.82 5.94
N ARG A 400 32.86 -1.18 5.76
CA ARG A 400 33.36 -2.57 5.81
C ARG A 400 32.66 -3.54 4.85
N VAL A 401 32.29 -3.06 3.64
CA VAL A 401 31.66 -3.89 2.61
C VAL A 401 32.57 -5.04 2.16
N ASP A 402 33.87 -4.81 1.99
CA ASP A 402 34.80 -5.85 1.55
C ASP A 402 34.91 -6.99 2.57
N ASP A 403 34.96 -6.65 3.86
CA ASP A 403 34.91 -7.63 4.95
C ASP A 403 33.59 -8.42 4.95
N ALA A 404 32.47 -7.74 4.68
CA ALA A 404 31.16 -8.37 4.59
C ALA A 404 31.07 -9.37 3.43
N LYS A 405 31.63 -9.02 2.25
CA LYS A 405 31.72 -9.93 1.10
C LYS A 405 32.60 -11.12 1.40
N ALA A 406 33.76 -10.90 2.03
CA ALA A 406 34.65 -11.99 2.44
C ALA A 406 33.98 -12.95 3.43
N LEU A 407 33.18 -12.42 4.38
CA LEU A 407 32.39 -13.23 5.32
C LEU A 407 31.33 -14.07 4.59
N ILE A 408 30.64 -13.50 3.60
CA ILE A 408 29.64 -14.21 2.79
C ILE A 408 30.31 -15.29 1.93
N ALA A 409 31.41 -14.97 1.25
CA ALA A 409 32.12 -15.91 0.37
C ALA A 409 32.77 -17.07 1.14
N ALA A 410 33.21 -16.85 2.38
CA ALA A 410 33.74 -17.90 3.25
C ALA A 410 32.64 -18.82 3.82
N SER A 411 31.38 -18.44 3.71
CA SER A 411 30.25 -19.23 4.20
C SER A 411 29.89 -20.35 3.22
N PRO A 412 29.57 -21.58 3.70
CA PRO A 412 29.09 -22.66 2.83
C PRO A 412 27.64 -22.45 2.36
N LEU A 413 27.02 -21.31 2.68
CA LEU A 413 25.62 -21.01 2.39
C LEU A 413 25.45 -20.49 0.96
N LYS A 414 24.25 -20.69 0.40
CA LYS A 414 23.90 -20.26 -0.97
C LYS A 414 23.60 -18.76 -1.05
N ILE A 415 24.58 -17.94 -0.69
CA ILE A 415 24.47 -16.48 -0.63
C ILE A 415 25.42 -15.88 -1.67
N LEU A 416 24.88 -15.14 -2.64
CA LEU A 416 25.65 -14.44 -3.66
C LEU A 416 25.76 -12.96 -3.30
N ALA A 417 26.97 -12.43 -3.19
CA ALA A 417 27.19 -11.00 -3.01
C ALA A 417 27.30 -10.26 -4.35
N CYS A 418 26.61 -9.14 -4.50
CA CYS A 418 26.68 -8.26 -5.66
C CYS A 418 27.00 -6.81 -5.23
N ASP A 419 27.56 -6.03 -6.14
CA ASP A 419 28.00 -4.66 -5.86
C ASP A 419 26.93 -3.66 -6.26
N ASP A 420 26.44 -3.84 -7.49
CA ASP A 420 25.46 -2.97 -8.11
C ASP A 420 24.03 -3.52 -7.98
N LEU A 421 23.06 -2.61 -7.95
CA LEU A 421 21.66 -2.99 -7.80
C LEU A 421 21.10 -3.64 -9.08
N ASP A 422 21.52 -3.20 -10.26
CA ASP A 422 21.11 -3.76 -11.55
C ASP A 422 21.64 -5.19 -11.73
N GLU A 423 22.89 -5.42 -11.31
CA GLU A 423 23.48 -6.75 -11.27
C GLU A 423 22.72 -7.67 -10.29
N ALA A 424 22.49 -7.22 -9.06
CA ALA A 424 21.77 -7.99 -8.05
C ALA A 424 20.36 -8.38 -8.52
N ALA A 425 19.66 -7.45 -9.18
CA ALA A 425 18.33 -7.67 -9.75
C ALA A 425 18.36 -8.71 -10.88
N LYS A 426 19.28 -8.60 -11.84
CA LYS A 426 19.46 -9.60 -12.91
C LYS A 426 19.77 -10.98 -12.35
N MET A 427 20.62 -11.05 -11.32
CA MET A 427 21.01 -12.31 -10.72
C MET A 427 19.86 -12.98 -9.97
N VAL A 428 19.11 -12.24 -9.15
CA VAL A 428 17.99 -12.82 -8.40
C VAL A 428 16.87 -13.32 -9.33
N VAL A 429 16.61 -12.61 -10.43
CA VAL A 429 15.61 -13.04 -11.43
C VAL A 429 16.04 -14.34 -12.09
N LYS A 430 17.28 -14.42 -12.59
CA LYS A 430 17.81 -15.65 -13.20
C LYS A 430 17.76 -16.84 -12.23
N LEU A 431 18.14 -16.62 -10.96
CA LEU A 431 18.10 -17.68 -9.96
C LEU A 431 16.67 -18.13 -9.66
N SER A 432 15.72 -17.19 -9.57
CA SER A 432 14.30 -17.52 -9.42
C SER A 432 13.77 -18.33 -10.60
N GLU A 433 14.12 -17.98 -11.84
CA GLU A 433 13.72 -18.71 -13.05
C GLU A 433 14.28 -20.13 -13.05
N ILE A 434 15.55 -20.31 -12.70
CA ILE A 434 16.18 -21.63 -12.58
C ILE A 434 15.44 -22.47 -11.55
N VAL A 435 15.10 -21.92 -10.37
CA VAL A 435 14.31 -22.63 -9.35
C VAL A 435 12.90 -22.97 -9.85
N SER A 436 12.25 -22.07 -10.59
CA SER A 436 10.95 -22.36 -11.23
C SER A 436 11.03 -23.53 -12.21
N LEU A 437 12.02 -23.51 -13.11
CA LEU A 437 12.23 -24.58 -14.09
C LEU A 437 12.57 -25.92 -13.40
N ALA A 438 13.36 -25.88 -12.32
CA ALA A 438 13.65 -27.05 -11.49
C ALA A 438 12.38 -27.68 -10.92
N LYS A 439 11.52 -26.85 -10.33
CA LYS A 439 10.24 -27.28 -9.74
C LYS A 439 9.32 -27.87 -10.81
N GLN A 440 9.25 -27.26 -11.99
CA GLN A 440 8.46 -27.76 -13.12
C GLN A 440 8.99 -29.10 -13.64
N ALA A 441 10.32 -29.25 -13.71
CA ALA A 441 10.98 -30.48 -14.14
C ALA A 441 11.10 -31.54 -13.02
N GLN A 442 10.66 -31.24 -11.79
CA GLN A 442 10.78 -32.09 -10.61
C GLN A 442 12.22 -32.55 -10.32
N VAL A 443 13.19 -31.66 -10.53
CA VAL A 443 14.61 -31.92 -10.27
C VAL A 443 15.12 -31.02 -9.15
N ASP A 444 15.99 -31.57 -8.30
CA ASP A 444 16.69 -30.80 -7.27
C ASP A 444 17.92 -30.11 -7.88
N ILE A 445 18.08 -28.81 -7.61
CA ILE A 445 19.24 -28.04 -8.08
C ILE A 445 20.12 -27.62 -6.90
N THR A 446 21.42 -27.84 -7.07
CA THR A 446 22.44 -27.31 -6.17
C THR A 446 23.23 -26.24 -6.91
N PHE A 447 23.16 -25.01 -6.43
CA PHE A 447 23.95 -23.89 -6.95
C PHE A 447 25.39 -23.99 -6.44
N GLN A 448 26.36 -23.87 -7.34
CA GLN A 448 27.75 -23.57 -7.01
C GLN A 448 28.01 -22.13 -7.43
N LEU A 449 28.27 -21.26 -6.45
CA LEU A 449 28.48 -19.83 -6.69
C LEU A 449 29.97 -19.57 -6.95
N PRO A 450 30.32 -18.64 -7.85
CA PRO A 450 31.71 -18.21 -8.03
C PRO A 450 32.20 -17.51 -6.75
N ILE A 451 33.49 -17.70 -6.44
CA ILE A 451 34.18 -17.06 -5.31
C ILE A 451 34.44 -15.59 -5.61
#